data_AF-A0AAU9FAN0-F1
#
_entry.id   AF-A0AAU9FAN0-F1
#
_cell.length_a   1.000
_cell.length_b   1.000
_cell.length_c   1.000
_cell.angle_alpha   90.00
_cell.angle_beta   90.00
_cell.angle_gamma   90.00
#
_symmetry.space_group_name_H-M   'P 1'
#
loop_
_entity.id
_entity.type
_entity.pdbx_description
1 polymer ?
#
loop_
_entity_poly.entity_id
_entity_poly.type
_entity_poly.pdbx_seq_one_letter_code
_entity_poly.pdbx_strand_id
1 'polypeptide(L)'
;MLPLRSSWRLVRGFASASSKAKRELLARYSGEYPDKLLSKKQKTPTHMYVANAETAERIAQYLEPHLQQSSCDTVLELNPGVGHFTKHLLDRESQFRKIILLESMEYFMPRLHELHTLYPERVKVRQGDLVNIWKLVFMDKMDNGMRVAELLHDVPQRPYTDDINMLVFGAVGSYAFFKHLINSLIFQTSLYTMGRCEMILAMPPPIYIHLTCDNDVGYLIYRSTTVLFQILFEHRFIAKVPREDFLPLQAEYKLTKSSKLGKVRSVNPEYLYLVKFVPRRNLHELCPPQDLVALWFFIKQNYVSRRNRIIPNLEKWVPGCGPRLIINPHASEPITPTYPDESPQQLPQYTTQSTTMSNRDYYSGINIYTQFGDLRPSQMLTLFTQFRQWPEYQESSFLASMENALLKLETVNDEDVVTLPEEDDIGAEELLDEAKPTPATGRQKAKAA
;
A
#
# COMPACT_ATOMS: atom_id res chain seq x y z
N MET A 1 11.64 -10.10 62.78
CA MET A 1 11.27 -11.53 62.74
C MET A 1 9.79 -11.65 62.38
N LEU A 2 9.47 -12.46 61.36
CA LEU A 2 8.13 -12.95 60.94
C LEU A 2 7.14 -11.91 60.31
N PRO A 3 6.22 -12.33 59.41
CA PRO A 3 6.42 -12.11 57.97
C PRO A 3 5.29 -11.35 57.24
N LEU A 4 5.63 -10.86 56.03
CA LEU A 4 4.70 -10.37 55.01
C LEU A 4 3.80 -11.49 54.47
N ARG A 5 2.48 -11.26 54.48
CA ARG A 5 1.50 -11.86 53.57
C ARG A 5 0.73 -10.73 52.90
N SER A 6 0.82 -10.60 51.57
CA SER A 6 -0.31 -10.12 50.77
C SER A 6 -0.20 -10.48 49.29
N SER A 7 -1.13 -11.33 48.89
CA SER A 7 -1.87 -11.30 47.62
C SER A 7 -1.11 -11.48 46.29
N TRP A 8 -0.99 -12.74 45.89
CA TRP A 8 -1.01 -13.15 44.48
C TRP A 8 -2.45 -13.50 44.08
N ARG A 9 -3.25 -12.52 43.64
CA ARG A 9 -4.53 -12.77 42.94
C ARG A 9 -4.78 -11.70 41.88
N LEU A 10 -4.11 -11.80 40.72
CA LEU A 10 -4.52 -11.03 39.53
C LEU A 10 -4.06 -11.62 38.19
N VAL A 11 -3.69 -12.91 38.12
CA VAL A 11 -3.20 -13.53 36.87
C VAL A 11 -4.20 -14.53 36.25
N ARG A 12 -5.31 -14.88 36.93
CA ARG A 12 -6.29 -15.86 36.41
C ARG A 12 -7.37 -15.30 35.46
N GLY A 13 -7.51 -13.97 35.34
CA GLY A 13 -8.55 -13.36 34.50
C GLY A 13 -8.28 -13.44 32.98
N PHE A 14 -7.04 -13.18 32.55
CA PHE A 14 -6.70 -13.02 31.14
C PHE A 14 -6.72 -14.32 30.30
N ALA A 15 -6.35 -15.46 30.88
CA ALA A 15 -6.38 -16.74 30.18
C ALA A 15 -7.82 -17.23 29.91
N SER A 16 -8.77 -16.91 30.79
CA SER A 16 -10.17 -17.32 30.65
C SER A 16 -10.89 -16.55 29.53
N ALA A 17 -10.68 -15.24 29.45
CA ALA A 17 -11.29 -14.37 28.44
C ALA A 17 -10.82 -14.72 27.01
N SER A 18 -9.53 -15.01 26.83
CA SER A 18 -8.97 -15.43 25.52
C SER A 18 -9.52 -16.78 25.04
N SER A 19 -9.84 -17.71 25.94
CA SER A 19 -10.42 -19.01 25.56
C SER A 19 -11.91 -18.92 25.22
N LYS A 20 -12.66 -18.02 25.89
CA LYS A 20 -14.06 -17.75 25.59
C LYS A 20 -14.23 -17.06 24.24
N ALA A 21 -13.46 -16.00 23.97
CA ALA A 21 -13.49 -15.31 22.66
C ALA A 21 -13.11 -16.24 21.50
N LYS A 22 -12.14 -17.14 21.71
CA LYS A 22 -11.79 -18.16 20.72
C LYS A 22 -12.92 -19.18 20.48
N ARG A 23 -13.61 -19.61 21.54
CA ARG A 23 -14.78 -20.51 21.42
C ARG A 23 -15.94 -19.84 20.72
N GLU A 24 -16.21 -18.56 21.00
CA GLU A 24 -17.24 -17.77 20.31
C GLU A 24 -16.90 -17.58 18.83
N LEU A 25 -15.65 -17.27 18.49
CA LEU A 25 -15.21 -17.15 17.10
C LEU A 25 -15.34 -18.48 16.34
N LEU A 26 -14.89 -19.58 16.94
CA LEU A 26 -15.03 -20.91 16.37
C LEU A 26 -16.52 -21.24 16.21
N ALA A 27 -17.35 -21.01 17.22
CA ALA A 27 -18.80 -21.24 17.11
C ALA A 27 -19.46 -20.38 16.02
N ARG A 28 -18.96 -19.16 15.79
CA ARG A 28 -19.51 -18.22 14.81
C ARG A 28 -19.13 -18.56 13.37
N TYR A 29 -17.94 -19.09 13.13
CA TYR A 29 -17.39 -19.27 11.77
C TYR A 29 -16.94 -20.70 11.43
N SER A 30 -17.11 -21.66 12.35
CA SER A 30 -16.80 -23.07 12.09
C SER A 30 -17.64 -23.61 10.94
N GLY A 31 -17.00 -24.29 10.00
CA GLY A 31 -17.66 -24.90 8.83
C GLY A 31 -17.63 -24.03 7.58
N GLU A 32 -17.47 -22.71 7.72
CA GLU A 32 -17.33 -21.78 6.59
C GLU A 32 -15.87 -21.41 6.31
N TYR A 33 -15.05 -21.30 7.36
CA TYR A 33 -13.64 -20.96 7.25
C TYR A 33 -12.75 -22.09 7.80
N PRO A 34 -11.56 -22.31 7.21
CA PRO A 34 -10.62 -23.29 7.72
C PRO A 34 -9.98 -22.82 9.03
N ASP A 35 -9.70 -23.78 9.92
CA ASP A 35 -9.17 -23.55 11.26
C ASP A 35 -7.94 -22.64 11.31
N LYS A 36 -7.10 -22.64 10.25
CA LYS A 36 -5.91 -21.79 10.16
C LYS A 36 -6.23 -20.29 10.22
N LEU A 37 -7.40 -19.86 9.72
CA LEU A 37 -7.84 -18.46 9.76
C LEU A 37 -8.47 -18.09 11.11
N LEU A 38 -9.04 -19.07 11.82
CA LEU A 38 -9.74 -18.88 13.09
C LEU A 38 -8.82 -19.02 14.31
N SER A 39 -7.81 -19.89 14.23
CA SER A 39 -6.99 -20.30 15.38
C SER A 39 -5.69 -19.50 15.52
N LYS A 40 -5.12 -19.02 14.42
CA LYS A 40 -3.80 -18.37 14.39
C LYS A 40 -3.95 -16.87 14.22
N LYS A 41 -3.73 -16.11 15.30
CA LYS A 41 -3.58 -14.66 15.19
C LYS A 41 -2.31 -14.34 14.40
N GLN A 42 -2.41 -13.48 13.40
CA GLN A 42 -1.27 -13.02 12.61
C GLN A 42 -0.82 -11.64 13.08
N LYS A 43 0.49 -11.39 13.15
CA LYS A 43 1.01 -10.06 13.50
C LYS A 43 0.56 -9.00 12.48
N THR A 44 0.71 -9.33 11.20
CA THR A 44 0.37 -8.45 10.07
C THR A 44 -0.20 -9.30 8.93
N PRO A 45 -1.54 -9.46 8.86
CA PRO A 45 -2.18 -10.14 7.74
C PRO A 45 -1.94 -9.40 6.43
N THR A 46 -1.41 -10.08 5.41
CA THR A 46 -1.17 -9.48 4.09
C THR A 46 -2.48 -9.29 3.32
N HIS A 47 -3.35 -10.29 3.34
CA HIS A 47 -4.72 -10.22 2.85
C HIS A 47 -5.71 -10.60 3.96
N MET A 48 -6.95 -10.15 3.82
CA MET A 48 -8.04 -10.44 4.75
C MET A 48 -9.32 -10.80 3.99
N TYR A 49 -10.23 -11.49 4.67
CA TYR A 49 -11.53 -11.92 4.19
C TYR A 49 -12.61 -11.20 5.00
N VAL A 50 -13.66 -10.71 4.33
CA VAL A 50 -14.89 -10.26 5.00
C VAL A 50 -15.52 -11.49 5.66
N ALA A 51 -15.68 -11.47 6.99
CA ALA A 51 -15.98 -12.68 7.76
C ALA A 51 -17.47 -13.03 7.85
N ASN A 52 -18.36 -12.07 7.61
CA ASN A 52 -19.81 -12.28 7.75
C ASN A 52 -20.63 -11.42 6.76
N ALA A 53 -21.87 -11.84 6.54
CA ALA A 53 -22.81 -11.18 5.65
C ALA A 53 -23.24 -9.78 6.11
N GLU A 54 -23.37 -9.54 7.42
CA GLU A 54 -23.74 -8.22 7.96
C GLU A 54 -22.70 -7.15 7.61
N THR A 55 -21.43 -7.52 7.68
CA THR A 55 -20.31 -6.64 7.33
C THR A 55 -20.24 -6.43 5.83
N ALA A 56 -20.49 -7.47 5.04
CA ALA A 56 -20.56 -7.36 3.59
C ALA A 56 -21.68 -6.39 3.15
N GLU A 57 -22.87 -6.49 3.76
CA GLU A 57 -23.99 -5.59 3.54
C GLU A 57 -23.63 -4.14 3.93
N ARG A 58 -23.03 -3.94 5.11
CA ARG A 58 -22.57 -2.62 5.56
C ARG A 58 -21.55 -2.00 4.59
N ILE A 59 -20.59 -2.80 4.10
CA ILE A 59 -19.63 -2.35 3.09
C ILE A 59 -20.37 -1.99 1.80
N ALA A 60 -21.30 -2.83 1.34
CA ALA A 60 -22.09 -2.56 0.13
C ALA A 60 -22.87 -1.24 0.24
N GLN A 61 -23.45 -0.94 1.40
CA GLN A 61 -24.14 0.33 1.67
C GLN A 61 -23.19 1.53 1.60
N TYR A 62 -21.99 1.44 2.18
CA TYR A 62 -20.98 2.50 2.07
C TYR A 62 -20.52 2.70 0.62
N LEU A 63 -20.47 1.63 -0.17
CA LEU A 63 -20.00 1.68 -1.55
C LEU A 63 -21.09 2.10 -2.54
N GLU A 64 -22.37 1.99 -2.20
CA GLU A 64 -23.48 2.30 -3.11
C GLU A 64 -23.31 3.64 -3.85
N PRO A 65 -23.04 4.79 -3.17
CA PRO A 65 -22.89 6.07 -3.87
C PRO A 65 -21.68 6.10 -4.81
N HIS A 66 -20.62 5.38 -4.48
CA HIS A 66 -19.39 5.31 -5.27
C HIS A 66 -19.55 4.39 -6.48
N LEU A 67 -20.25 3.27 -6.31
CA LEU A 67 -20.53 2.32 -7.39
C LEU A 67 -21.50 2.92 -8.39
N GLN A 68 -22.55 3.65 -7.96
CA GLN A 68 -23.48 4.31 -8.88
C GLN A 68 -22.82 5.33 -9.82
N GLN A 69 -21.71 5.95 -9.38
CA GLN A 69 -20.95 6.90 -10.18
C GLN A 69 -19.97 6.22 -11.15
N SER A 70 -19.68 4.93 -10.96
CA SER A 70 -18.72 4.18 -11.78
C SER A 70 -19.39 3.65 -13.04
N SER A 71 -18.80 3.96 -14.20
CA SER A 71 -19.19 3.40 -15.50
C SER A 71 -18.54 2.04 -15.78
N CYS A 72 -17.73 1.53 -14.85
CA CYS A 72 -17.00 0.28 -15.04
C CYS A 72 -17.94 -0.93 -14.90
N ASP A 73 -17.92 -1.82 -15.89
CA ASP A 73 -18.76 -3.03 -15.94
C ASP A 73 -18.03 -4.31 -15.50
N THR A 74 -16.74 -4.19 -15.15
CA THR A 74 -15.89 -5.30 -14.75
C THR A 74 -15.38 -5.07 -13.32
N VAL A 75 -15.61 -6.04 -12.45
CA VAL A 75 -15.10 -6.05 -11.07
C VAL A 75 -14.20 -7.26 -10.84
N LEU A 76 -13.11 -7.03 -10.12
CA LEU A 76 -12.16 -8.03 -9.66
C LEU A 76 -12.18 -8.04 -8.14
N GLU A 77 -12.58 -9.15 -7.54
CA GLU A 77 -12.61 -9.34 -6.09
C GLU A 77 -11.39 -10.16 -5.64
N LEU A 78 -10.65 -9.61 -4.67
CA LEU A 78 -9.48 -10.22 -4.06
C LEU A 78 -9.86 -11.04 -2.84
N ASN A 79 -9.48 -12.31 -2.85
CA ASN A 79 -9.68 -13.26 -1.76
C ASN A 79 -11.15 -13.26 -1.29
N PRO A 80 -12.11 -13.61 -2.18
CA PRO A 80 -13.54 -13.60 -1.86
C PRO A 80 -13.89 -14.54 -0.70
N GLY A 81 -13.08 -15.58 -0.45
CA GLY A 81 -13.32 -16.57 0.58
C GLY A 81 -14.64 -17.29 0.35
N VAL A 82 -15.53 -17.22 1.34
CA VAL A 82 -16.89 -17.79 1.25
C VAL A 82 -17.81 -16.99 0.33
N GLY A 83 -17.38 -15.83 -0.16
CA GLY A 83 -18.13 -15.01 -1.10
C GLY A 83 -19.25 -14.19 -0.46
N HIS A 84 -19.09 -13.72 0.77
CA HIS A 84 -20.07 -12.83 1.40
C HIS A 84 -20.25 -11.55 0.59
N PHE A 85 -19.15 -10.91 0.18
CA PHE A 85 -19.23 -9.70 -0.63
C PHE A 85 -19.52 -10.00 -2.11
N THR A 86 -19.02 -11.13 -2.63
CA THR A 86 -19.36 -11.63 -3.97
C THR A 86 -20.87 -11.66 -4.25
N LYS A 87 -21.70 -11.99 -3.26
CA LYS A 87 -23.17 -11.95 -3.41
C LYS A 87 -23.69 -10.57 -3.80
N HIS A 88 -23.20 -9.51 -3.15
CA HIS A 88 -23.59 -8.14 -3.50
C HIS A 88 -23.10 -7.72 -4.89
N LEU A 89 -22.00 -8.29 -5.38
CA LEU A 89 -21.55 -8.08 -6.76
C LEU A 89 -22.47 -8.81 -7.75
N LEU A 90 -22.88 -10.04 -7.41
CA LEU A 90 -23.81 -10.83 -8.22
C LEU A 90 -25.18 -10.16 -8.34
N ASP A 91 -25.70 -9.54 -7.28
CA ASP A 91 -27.00 -8.84 -7.31
C ASP A 91 -27.03 -7.62 -8.26
N ARG A 92 -25.86 -7.14 -8.71
CA ARG A 92 -25.72 -5.99 -9.62
C ARG A 92 -25.57 -6.41 -11.08
N GLU A 93 -26.49 -7.22 -11.59
CA GLU A 93 -26.41 -7.76 -12.96
C GLU A 93 -26.42 -6.69 -14.06
N SER A 94 -27.14 -5.59 -13.82
CA SER A 94 -27.22 -4.45 -14.75
C SER A 94 -25.93 -3.65 -14.82
N GLN A 95 -25.11 -3.70 -13.77
CA GLN A 95 -23.87 -2.94 -13.66
C GLN A 95 -22.64 -3.79 -14.00
N PHE A 96 -22.44 -4.91 -13.29
CA PHE A 96 -21.27 -5.75 -13.45
C PHE A 96 -21.54 -6.92 -14.39
N ARG A 97 -21.14 -6.74 -15.65
CA ARG A 97 -21.20 -7.76 -16.70
C ARG A 97 -20.13 -8.83 -16.53
N LYS A 98 -19.01 -8.48 -15.89
CA LYS A 98 -17.90 -9.41 -15.62
C LYS A 98 -17.42 -9.28 -14.17
N ILE A 99 -17.31 -10.42 -13.49
CA ILE A 99 -16.83 -10.56 -12.12
C ILE A 99 -15.65 -11.55 -12.16
N ILE A 100 -14.48 -11.09 -11.74
CA ILE A 100 -13.25 -11.89 -11.68
C ILE A 100 -12.94 -12.14 -10.20
N LEU A 101 -12.92 -13.41 -9.80
CA LEU A 101 -12.66 -13.84 -8.44
C LEU A 101 -11.23 -14.39 -8.37
N LEU A 102 -10.35 -13.68 -7.66
CA LEU A 102 -8.97 -14.11 -7.43
C LEU A 102 -8.83 -14.65 -6.01
N GLU A 103 -8.61 -15.95 -5.87
CA GLU A 103 -8.55 -16.61 -4.57
C GLU A 103 -7.19 -17.27 -4.35
N SER A 104 -6.53 -16.94 -3.23
CA SER A 104 -5.22 -17.50 -2.90
C SER A 104 -5.32 -18.85 -2.18
N MET A 105 -6.44 -19.12 -1.50
CA MET A 105 -6.62 -20.33 -0.71
C MET A 105 -7.47 -21.38 -1.43
N GLU A 106 -6.83 -22.52 -1.71
CA GLU A 106 -7.46 -23.69 -2.36
C GLU A 106 -8.75 -24.15 -1.67
N TYR A 107 -8.85 -24.00 -0.35
CA TYR A 107 -10.04 -24.37 0.45
C TYR A 107 -11.33 -23.74 -0.09
N PHE A 108 -11.29 -22.52 -0.62
CA PHE A 108 -12.49 -21.82 -1.12
C PHE A 108 -12.77 -22.12 -2.60
N MET A 109 -11.80 -22.65 -3.34
CA MET A 109 -11.88 -22.85 -4.79
C MET A 109 -13.09 -23.69 -5.23
N PRO A 110 -13.47 -24.81 -4.59
CA PRO A 110 -14.62 -25.61 -5.02
C PRO A 110 -15.92 -24.79 -5.08
N ARG A 111 -16.20 -24.02 -4.03
CA ARG A 111 -17.40 -23.17 -3.94
C ARG A 111 -17.37 -22.02 -4.95
N LEU A 112 -16.21 -21.42 -5.19
CA LEU A 112 -16.08 -20.36 -6.20
C LEU A 112 -16.27 -20.94 -7.60
N HIS A 113 -15.76 -22.13 -7.88
CA HIS A 113 -15.99 -22.82 -9.15
C HIS A 113 -17.47 -23.19 -9.37
N GLU A 114 -18.22 -23.53 -8.32
CA GLU A 114 -19.69 -23.65 -8.43
C GLU A 114 -20.34 -22.35 -8.93
N LEU A 115 -19.89 -21.18 -8.43
CA LEU A 115 -20.38 -19.89 -8.93
C LEU A 115 -20.01 -19.67 -10.40
N HIS A 116 -18.80 -20.05 -10.81
CA HIS A 116 -18.42 -20.02 -12.23
C HIS A 116 -19.33 -20.95 -13.07
N THR A 117 -19.64 -22.15 -12.60
CA THR A 117 -20.54 -23.07 -13.31
C THR A 117 -21.96 -22.52 -13.42
N LEU A 118 -22.45 -21.81 -12.40
CA LEU A 118 -23.77 -21.18 -12.42
C LEU A 118 -23.82 -19.95 -13.35
N TYR A 119 -22.71 -19.21 -13.45
CA TYR A 119 -22.62 -17.96 -14.21
C TYR A 119 -21.39 -17.94 -15.14
N PRO A 120 -21.25 -18.87 -16.10
CA PRO A 120 -19.99 -19.12 -16.82
C PRO A 120 -19.48 -17.93 -17.63
N GLU A 121 -20.38 -17.10 -18.17
CA GLU A 121 -20.00 -15.92 -18.95
C GLU A 121 -19.68 -14.71 -18.08
N ARG A 122 -20.32 -14.60 -16.91
CA ARG A 122 -20.24 -13.42 -16.03
C ARG A 122 -19.18 -13.57 -14.95
N VAL A 123 -19.05 -14.73 -14.34
CA VAL A 123 -18.11 -14.99 -13.23
C VAL A 123 -16.92 -15.77 -13.77
N LYS A 124 -15.70 -15.30 -13.56
CA LYS A 124 -14.45 -16.02 -13.85
C LYS A 124 -13.69 -16.22 -12.54
N VAL A 125 -13.14 -17.41 -12.34
CA VAL A 125 -12.41 -17.77 -11.11
C VAL A 125 -10.99 -18.14 -11.46
N ARG A 126 -10.03 -17.60 -10.71
CA ARG A 126 -8.61 -17.89 -10.83
C ARG A 126 -8.01 -18.10 -9.45
N GLN A 127 -7.14 -19.09 -9.35
CA GLN A 127 -6.33 -19.28 -8.16
C GLN A 127 -5.09 -18.38 -8.27
N GLY A 128 -4.85 -17.52 -7.29
CA GLY A 128 -3.69 -16.64 -7.29
C GLY A 128 -3.70 -15.60 -6.17
N ASP A 129 -2.53 -15.05 -5.87
CA ASP A 129 -2.33 -14.07 -4.81
C ASP A 129 -1.90 -12.72 -5.40
N LEU A 130 -2.88 -11.90 -5.80
CA LEU A 130 -2.61 -10.56 -6.33
C LEU A 130 -1.97 -9.64 -5.28
N VAL A 131 -2.25 -9.85 -3.99
CA VAL A 131 -1.68 -9.03 -2.91
C VAL A 131 -0.16 -9.23 -2.81
N ASN A 132 0.32 -10.41 -3.17
CA ASN A 132 1.74 -10.73 -3.28
C ASN A 132 2.21 -10.86 -4.75
N ILE A 133 1.58 -10.14 -5.69
CA ILE A 133 1.94 -10.17 -7.12
C ILE A 133 3.43 -9.88 -7.39
N TRP A 134 4.09 -9.10 -6.53
CA TRP A 134 5.53 -8.83 -6.63
C TRP A 134 6.36 -10.13 -6.58
N LYS A 135 5.93 -11.13 -5.81
CA LYS A 135 6.55 -12.47 -5.78
C LYS A 135 6.36 -13.20 -7.09
N LEU A 136 5.18 -13.08 -7.69
CA LEU A 136 4.89 -13.69 -8.99
C LEU A 136 5.75 -13.05 -10.09
N VAL A 137 5.88 -11.72 -10.09
CA VAL A 137 6.78 -11.00 -11.00
C VAL A 137 8.23 -11.45 -10.82
N PHE A 138 8.68 -11.60 -9.58
CA PHE A 138 10.02 -12.09 -9.29
C PHE A 138 10.24 -13.51 -9.84
N MET A 139 9.32 -14.44 -9.53
CA MET A 139 9.38 -15.81 -10.04
C MET A 139 9.39 -15.85 -11.57
N ASP A 140 8.50 -15.10 -12.22
CA ASP A 140 8.41 -15.01 -13.68
C ASP A 140 9.71 -14.48 -14.30
N LYS A 141 10.44 -13.57 -13.65
CA LYS A 141 11.77 -13.13 -14.11
C LYS A 141 12.84 -14.23 -13.97
N MET A 142 12.80 -15.02 -12.90
CA MET A 142 13.80 -16.07 -12.65
C MET A 142 13.67 -17.25 -13.63
N ASP A 143 12.45 -17.59 -14.01
CA ASP A 143 12.17 -18.78 -14.84
C ASP A 143 11.48 -18.48 -16.17
N ASN A 144 11.39 -17.20 -16.57
CA ASN A 144 10.63 -16.73 -17.74
C ASN A 144 9.16 -17.21 -17.72
N GLY A 145 8.56 -17.28 -16.54
CA GLY A 145 7.17 -17.67 -16.33
C GLY A 145 6.15 -16.63 -16.84
N MET A 146 4.88 -17.05 -16.88
CA MET A 146 3.75 -16.22 -17.33
C MET A 146 2.67 -16.08 -16.25
N ARG A 147 3.00 -16.31 -14.97
CA ARG A 147 2.02 -16.38 -13.87
C ARG A 147 1.20 -15.10 -13.75
N VAL A 148 1.85 -13.95 -13.89
CA VAL A 148 1.17 -12.65 -13.83
C VAL A 148 0.24 -12.45 -15.03
N ALA A 149 0.68 -12.84 -16.22
CA ALA A 149 -0.13 -12.73 -17.44
C ALA A 149 -1.36 -13.65 -17.36
N GLU A 150 -1.19 -14.88 -16.86
CA GLU A 150 -2.27 -15.84 -16.63
C GLU A 150 -3.26 -15.33 -15.57
N LEU A 151 -2.77 -14.72 -14.48
CA LEU A 151 -3.62 -14.16 -13.42
C LEU A 151 -4.50 -13.02 -13.93
N LEU A 152 -3.99 -12.22 -14.87
CA LEU A 152 -4.66 -11.05 -15.43
C LEU A 152 -5.33 -11.30 -16.79
N HIS A 153 -5.31 -12.52 -17.30
CA HIS A 153 -5.80 -12.86 -18.64
C HIS A 153 -7.25 -12.41 -18.91
N ASP A 154 -8.10 -12.46 -17.89
CA ASP A 154 -9.51 -12.05 -18.00
C ASP A 154 -9.75 -10.55 -17.81
N VAL A 155 -8.73 -9.78 -17.44
CA VAL A 155 -8.85 -8.34 -17.23
C VAL A 155 -8.97 -7.64 -18.58
N PRO A 156 -9.96 -6.77 -18.79
CA PRO A 156 -10.07 -5.98 -20.01
C PRO A 156 -8.86 -5.05 -20.17
N GLN A 157 -8.23 -5.08 -21.34
CA GLN A 157 -7.16 -4.14 -21.66
C GLN A 157 -7.75 -2.84 -22.23
N ARG A 158 -7.31 -1.69 -21.72
CA ARG A 158 -7.64 -0.35 -22.23
C ARG A 158 -6.41 0.55 -22.21
N PRO A 159 -6.30 1.52 -23.14
CA PRO A 159 -5.33 2.60 -23.06
C PRO A 159 -5.36 3.32 -21.70
N TYR A 160 -4.22 3.80 -21.22
CA TYR A 160 -4.12 4.44 -19.90
C TYR A 160 -5.04 5.68 -19.77
N THR A 161 -5.15 6.49 -20.82
CA THR A 161 -5.93 7.73 -20.82
C THR A 161 -7.44 7.52 -20.91
N ASP A 162 -7.87 6.29 -21.22
CA ASP A 162 -9.28 5.92 -21.29
C ASP A 162 -9.88 5.77 -19.90
N ASP A 163 -11.19 5.57 -19.82
CA ASP A 163 -11.89 5.30 -18.56
C ASP A 163 -11.42 4.00 -17.89
N ILE A 164 -11.79 3.86 -16.62
CA ILE A 164 -11.40 2.73 -15.77
C ILE A 164 -11.71 1.38 -16.43
N ASN A 165 -10.73 0.48 -16.48
CA ASN A 165 -10.87 -0.82 -17.12
C ASN A 165 -11.42 -1.91 -16.19
N MET A 166 -11.18 -1.78 -14.88
CA MET A 166 -11.72 -2.65 -13.85
C MET A 166 -11.83 -1.94 -12.50
N LEU A 167 -12.82 -2.34 -11.70
CA LEU A 167 -12.87 -2.07 -10.27
C LEU A 167 -12.23 -3.22 -9.51
N VAL A 168 -11.33 -2.94 -8.57
CA VAL A 168 -10.72 -3.95 -7.70
C VAL A 168 -11.27 -3.78 -6.29
N PHE A 169 -11.88 -4.81 -5.73
CA PHE A 169 -12.35 -4.84 -4.35
C PHE A 169 -11.58 -5.87 -3.52
N GLY A 170 -11.25 -5.54 -2.27
CA GLY A 170 -10.70 -6.52 -1.34
C GLY A 170 -10.19 -5.93 -0.04
N ALA A 171 -9.70 -6.78 0.86
CA ALA A 171 -9.10 -6.33 2.12
C ALA A 171 -7.60 -6.65 2.14
N VAL A 172 -6.77 -5.60 2.25
CA VAL A 172 -5.31 -5.67 2.03
C VAL A 172 -4.56 -5.04 3.20
N GLY A 173 -3.65 -5.81 3.81
CA GLY A 173 -2.73 -5.36 4.86
C GLY A 173 -1.25 -5.42 4.46
N SER A 174 -0.95 -5.64 3.18
CA SER A 174 0.42 -5.67 2.65
C SER A 174 0.87 -4.28 2.19
N TYR A 175 1.84 -3.68 2.87
CA TYR A 175 2.47 -2.45 2.40
C TYR A 175 3.28 -2.65 1.11
N ALA A 176 3.87 -3.83 0.93
CA ALA A 176 4.61 -4.19 -0.28
C ALA A 176 3.72 -4.18 -1.53
N PHE A 177 2.43 -4.47 -1.39
CA PHE A 177 1.45 -4.36 -2.48
C PHE A 177 1.41 -2.94 -3.05
N PHE A 178 1.34 -1.91 -2.21
CA PHE A 178 1.29 -0.51 -2.68
C PHE A 178 2.62 -0.05 -3.30
N LYS A 179 3.76 -0.51 -2.76
CA LYS A 179 5.06 -0.30 -3.41
C LYS A 179 5.08 -0.91 -4.81
N HIS A 180 4.53 -2.12 -4.97
CA HIS A 180 4.39 -2.76 -6.26
C HIS A 180 3.50 -1.97 -7.21
N LEU A 181 2.36 -1.43 -6.75
CA LEU A 181 1.48 -0.61 -7.58
C LEU A 181 2.17 0.66 -8.09
N ILE A 182 2.92 1.35 -7.23
CA ILE A 182 3.72 2.52 -7.59
C ILE A 182 4.73 2.16 -8.68
N ASN A 183 5.51 1.10 -8.46
CA ASN A 183 6.50 0.64 -9.43
C ASN A 183 5.85 0.18 -10.74
N SER A 184 4.68 -0.47 -10.67
CA SER A 184 3.95 -0.92 -11.85
C SER A 184 3.52 0.23 -12.75
N LEU A 185 3.12 1.38 -12.18
CA LEU A 185 2.85 2.60 -12.96
C LEU A 185 4.12 3.21 -13.53
N ILE A 186 5.16 3.36 -12.71
CA ILE A 186 6.42 4.03 -13.11
C ILE A 186 7.14 3.27 -14.22
N PHE A 187 7.25 1.95 -14.08
CA PHE A 187 7.95 1.09 -15.03
C PHE A 187 7.04 0.53 -16.11
N GLN A 188 5.75 0.88 -16.09
CA GLN A 188 4.74 0.42 -17.06
C GLN A 188 4.68 -1.11 -17.16
N THR A 189 4.59 -1.78 -16.02
CA THR A 189 4.57 -3.24 -15.90
C THR A 189 3.35 -3.74 -15.11
N SER A 190 3.14 -5.06 -15.09
CA SER A 190 2.13 -5.72 -14.25
C SER A 190 0.72 -5.18 -14.49
N LEU A 191 -0.04 -4.88 -13.42
CA LEU A 191 -1.47 -4.54 -13.43
C LEU A 191 -1.83 -3.39 -14.38
N TYR A 192 -0.96 -2.38 -14.48
CA TYR A 192 -1.25 -1.16 -15.23
C TYR A 192 -0.88 -1.26 -16.72
N THR A 193 -0.37 -2.40 -17.18
CA THR A 193 -0.30 -2.71 -18.63
C THR A 193 -1.69 -2.97 -19.21
N MET A 194 -2.67 -3.31 -18.36
CA MET A 194 -4.06 -3.53 -18.74
C MET A 194 -4.90 -2.25 -18.77
N GLY A 195 -4.42 -1.14 -18.20
CA GLY A 195 -5.16 0.12 -18.07
C GLY A 195 -5.30 0.60 -16.63
N ARG A 196 -6.08 1.66 -16.42
CA ARG A 196 -6.29 2.24 -15.09
C ARG A 196 -7.39 1.50 -14.35
N CYS A 197 -7.05 0.91 -13.21
CA CYS A 197 -8.03 0.29 -12.33
C CYS A 197 -8.40 1.21 -11.17
N GLU A 198 -9.68 1.19 -10.78
CA GLU A 198 -10.16 1.82 -9.56
C GLU A 198 -10.11 0.80 -8.44
N MET A 199 -9.39 1.08 -7.36
CA MET A 199 -9.28 0.17 -6.22
C MET A 199 -10.11 0.67 -5.05
N ILE A 200 -10.98 -0.18 -4.54
CA ILE A 200 -11.75 0.04 -3.32
C ILE A 200 -11.30 -1.02 -2.30
N LEU A 201 -10.51 -0.60 -1.32
CA LEU A 201 -9.82 -1.51 -0.41
C LEU A 201 -10.19 -1.25 1.03
N ALA A 202 -10.38 -2.32 1.80
CA ALA A 202 -10.34 -2.26 3.26
C ALA A 202 -8.89 -2.47 3.73
N MET A 203 -8.30 -1.52 4.44
CA MET A 203 -6.90 -1.61 4.86
C MET A 203 -6.63 -1.09 6.28
N PRO A 204 -5.55 -1.56 6.93
CA PRO A 204 -5.15 -1.04 8.24
C PRO A 204 -4.84 0.47 8.19
N PRO A 205 -5.27 1.25 9.21
CA PRO A 205 -5.00 2.69 9.29
C PRO A 205 -3.54 3.10 9.08
N PRO A 206 -2.53 2.39 9.63
CA PRO A 206 -1.14 2.79 9.45
C PRO A 206 -0.68 2.80 7.99
N ILE A 207 -1.24 1.92 7.14
CA ILE A 207 -0.92 1.88 5.72
C ILE A 207 -1.53 3.10 5.02
N TYR A 208 -2.82 3.36 5.25
CA TYR A 208 -3.49 4.52 4.65
C TYR A 208 -2.83 5.84 5.05
N ILE A 209 -2.53 6.02 6.34
CA ILE A 209 -1.83 7.20 6.87
C ILE A 209 -0.49 7.37 6.18
N HIS A 210 0.30 6.31 6.06
CA HIS A 210 1.59 6.40 5.38
C HIS A 210 1.46 6.83 3.92
N LEU A 211 0.44 6.37 3.20
CA LEU A 211 0.22 6.73 1.79
C LEU A 211 -0.31 8.15 1.60
N THR A 212 -1.03 8.70 2.58
CA THR A 212 -1.84 9.93 2.42
C THR A 212 -1.50 11.06 3.40
N CYS A 213 -0.52 10.88 4.27
CA CYS A 213 -0.04 11.94 5.16
C CYS A 213 0.69 13.06 4.39
N ASP A 214 0.87 14.18 5.08
CA ASP A 214 1.75 15.28 4.71
C ASP A 214 2.86 15.45 5.75
N ASN A 215 3.55 16.59 5.69
CA ASN A 215 4.63 16.92 6.60
C ASN A 215 4.17 17.25 8.04
N ASP A 216 2.88 17.51 8.28
CA ASP A 216 2.33 17.86 9.61
C ASP A 216 2.33 16.68 10.59
N VAL A 217 2.21 15.46 10.08
CA VAL A 217 2.30 14.21 10.86
C VAL A 217 3.71 13.98 11.43
N GLY A 218 4.66 14.80 10.97
CA GLY A 218 6.05 14.74 11.32
C GLY A 218 6.80 13.86 10.33
N TYR A 219 8.06 14.22 10.11
CA TYR A 219 8.81 13.69 8.99
C TYR A 219 9.02 12.15 9.02
N LEU A 220 8.85 11.47 10.16
CA LEU A 220 9.08 10.02 10.26
C LEU A 220 8.25 9.16 9.31
N ILE A 221 7.10 9.66 8.86
CA ILE A 221 6.10 8.89 8.11
C ILE A 221 5.89 9.47 6.71
N TYR A 222 6.18 10.76 6.52
CA TYR A 222 6.17 11.40 5.20
C TYR A 222 7.41 10.99 4.39
N ARG A 223 7.23 10.07 3.46
CA ARG A 223 8.32 9.40 2.72
C ARG A 223 8.20 9.50 1.21
N SER A 224 9.25 9.04 0.54
CA SER A 224 9.27 8.93 -0.92
C SER A 224 8.06 8.16 -1.43
N THR A 225 7.65 7.08 -0.75
CA THR A 225 6.45 6.31 -1.12
C THR A 225 5.18 7.14 -0.98
N THR A 226 5.04 7.97 0.07
CA THR A 226 3.91 8.89 0.26
C THR A 226 3.81 9.87 -0.90
N VAL A 227 4.94 10.50 -1.24
CA VAL A 227 5.06 11.49 -2.30
C VAL A 227 4.71 10.87 -3.66
N LEU A 228 5.36 9.74 -4.00
CA LEU A 228 5.10 9.01 -5.24
C LEU A 228 3.66 8.55 -5.31
N PHE A 229 3.11 8.00 -4.23
CA PHE A 229 1.73 7.54 -4.20
C PHE A 229 0.76 8.69 -4.52
N GLN A 230 0.90 9.84 -3.85
CA GLN A 230 -0.01 10.97 -4.07
C GLN A 230 0.15 11.61 -5.45
N ILE A 231 1.36 11.64 -6.02
CA ILE A 231 1.58 12.08 -7.42
C ILE A 231 0.89 11.13 -8.40
N LEU A 232 0.96 9.82 -8.18
CA LEU A 232 0.47 8.81 -9.12
C LEU A 232 -1.03 8.52 -8.98
N PHE A 233 -1.58 8.66 -7.77
CA PHE A 233 -2.94 8.27 -7.43
C PHE A 233 -3.77 9.41 -6.86
N GLU A 234 -5.03 9.42 -7.23
CA GLU A 234 -6.09 10.06 -6.45
C GLU A 234 -6.50 9.10 -5.33
N HIS A 235 -6.86 9.66 -4.17
CA HIS A 235 -7.25 8.88 -3.00
C HIS A 235 -8.44 9.49 -2.28
N ARG A 236 -9.29 8.64 -1.70
CA ARG A 236 -10.47 9.08 -0.96
C ARG A 236 -10.74 8.17 0.22
N PHE A 237 -11.07 8.75 1.36
CA PHE A 237 -11.55 7.99 2.50
C PHE A 237 -13.07 7.80 2.36
N ILE A 238 -13.57 6.57 2.58
CA ILE A 238 -14.99 6.26 2.48
C ILE A 238 -15.58 6.08 3.89
N ALA A 239 -15.07 5.10 4.63
CA ALA A 239 -15.64 4.73 5.92
C ALA A 239 -14.67 3.97 6.82
N LYS A 240 -15.01 3.86 8.10
CA LYS A 240 -14.40 2.89 9.02
C LYS A 240 -15.26 1.63 9.06
N VAL A 241 -14.62 0.47 9.00
CA VAL A 241 -15.28 -0.84 9.15
C VAL A 241 -14.61 -1.61 10.29
N PRO A 242 -15.36 -2.33 11.14
CA PRO A 242 -14.77 -3.00 12.31
C PRO A 242 -13.74 -4.05 11.90
N ARG A 243 -12.55 -4.01 12.50
CA ARG A 243 -11.47 -4.96 12.20
C ARG A 243 -11.82 -6.39 12.61
N GLU A 244 -12.62 -6.55 13.66
CA GLU A 244 -13.04 -7.87 14.16
C GLU A 244 -13.92 -8.67 13.19
N ASP A 245 -14.54 -7.98 12.23
CA ASP A 245 -15.34 -8.58 11.17
C ASP A 245 -14.51 -9.07 9.96
N PHE A 246 -13.18 -9.12 10.11
CA PHE A 246 -12.25 -9.60 9.09
C PHE A 246 -11.36 -10.72 9.60
N LEU A 247 -11.13 -11.73 8.76
CA LEU A 247 -10.22 -12.85 9.03
C LEU A 247 -8.97 -12.75 8.15
N PRO A 248 -7.80 -13.23 8.60
CA PRO A 248 -7.53 -13.80 9.92
C PRO A 248 -7.50 -12.72 11.00
N LEU A 249 -7.63 -13.11 12.26
CA LEU A 249 -7.51 -12.17 13.37
C LEU A 249 -6.08 -11.62 13.50
N GLN A 250 -5.98 -10.35 13.85
CA GLN A 250 -4.69 -9.71 14.12
C GLN A 250 -4.25 -9.97 15.57
N ALA A 251 -2.96 -10.22 15.77
CA ALA A 251 -2.38 -10.27 17.10
C ALA A 251 -2.34 -8.86 17.70
N GLU A 252 -2.57 -8.74 19.00
CA GLU A 252 -2.45 -7.46 19.70
C GLU A 252 -1.05 -6.91 19.52
N TYR A 253 -0.99 -5.64 19.10
CA TYR A 253 0.26 -4.96 18.90
C TYR A 253 0.83 -4.51 20.25
N LYS A 254 1.99 -5.08 20.65
CA LYS A 254 2.68 -4.65 21.86
C LYS A 254 3.50 -3.39 21.56
N LEU A 255 2.97 -2.22 21.93
CA LEU A 255 3.69 -0.96 21.84
C LEU A 255 4.91 -0.99 22.78
N THR A 256 6.11 -0.96 22.22
CA THR A 256 7.32 -0.61 22.97
C THR A 256 7.30 0.89 23.24
N LYS A 257 7.52 1.29 24.50
CA LYS A 257 7.39 2.69 24.98
C LYS A 257 8.31 3.70 24.27
N SER A 258 9.27 3.24 23.46
CA SER A 258 10.25 4.06 22.74
C SER A 258 9.95 4.28 21.25
N SER A 259 8.97 3.58 20.65
CA SER A 259 8.75 3.68 19.21
C SER A 259 8.02 4.97 18.86
N LYS A 260 8.71 5.89 18.16
CA LYS A 260 8.09 7.11 17.60
C LYS A 260 6.98 6.77 16.59
N LEU A 261 7.06 5.61 15.93
CA LEU A 261 6.04 5.04 15.03
C LEU A 261 4.85 4.43 15.78
N GLY A 262 4.97 4.20 17.10
CA GLY A 262 3.90 3.67 17.94
C GLY A 262 2.64 4.54 17.92
N LYS A 263 2.79 5.86 17.73
CA LYS A 263 1.65 6.78 17.60
C LYS A 263 0.77 6.46 16.40
N VAL A 264 1.35 6.26 15.21
CA VAL A 264 0.55 5.91 14.03
C VAL A 264 0.05 4.48 14.05
N ARG A 265 0.84 3.55 14.59
CA ARG A 265 0.41 2.14 14.78
C ARG A 265 -0.75 1.99 15.76
N SER A 266 -1.02 2.99 16.60
CA SER A 266 -2.13 3.00 17.56
C SER A 266 -3.34 3.82 17.13
N VAL A 267 -3.34 4.38 15.92
CA VAL A 267 -4.52 5.09 15.39
C VAL A 267 -5.56 4.08 14.98
N ASN A 268 -6.73 4.12 15.65
CA ASN A 268 -7.93 3.34 15.31
C ASN A 268 -7.68 1.83 15.07
N PRO A 269 -6.96 1.11 15.95
CA PRO A 269 -6.59 -0.29 15.75
C PRO A 269 -7.78 -1.25 15.63
N GLU A 270 -8.95 -0.83 16.11
CA GLU A 270 -10.22 -1.54 16.06
C GLU A 270 -10.93 -1.44 14.70
N TYR A 271 -10.41 -0.63 13.78
CA TYR A 271 -10.99 -0.41 12.46
C TYR A 271 -10.02 -0.77 11.33
N LEU A 272 -10.60 -1.15 10.19
CA LEU A 272 -9.99 -0.95 8.88
C LEU A 272 -10.61 0.30 8.24
N TYR A 273 -9.85 0.95 7.37
CA TYR A 273 -10.35 2.03 6.55
C TYR A 273 -10.76 1.47 5.19
N LEU A 274 -12.01 1.73 4.82
CA LEU A 274 -12.50 1.56 3.46
C LEU A 274 -12.12 2.80 2.67
N VAL A 275 -11.31 2.60 1.64
CA VAL A 275 -10.68 3.69 0.88
C VAL A 275 -10.75 3.41 -0.61
N LYS A 276 -10.74 4.47 -1.40
CA LYS A 276 -10.70 4.43 -2.86
C LYS A 276 -9.38 5.01 -3.37
N PHE A 277 -8.76 4.34 -4.33
CA PHE A 277 -7.57 4.79 -5.04
C PHE A 277 -7.75 4.67 -6.54
N VAL A 278 -7.32 5.68 -7.30
CA VAL A 278 -7.43 5.69 -8.76
C VAL A 278 -6.15 6.28 -9.35
N PRO A 279 -5.47 5.62 -10.30
CA PRO A 279 -4.37 6.26 -11.03
C PRO A 279 -4.86 7.53 -11.73
N ARG A 280 -4.12 8.63 -11.57
CA ARG A 280 -4.48 9.93 -12.15
C ARG A 280 -4.57 9.83 -13.66
N ARG A 281 -5.74 10.20 -14.21
CA ARG A 281 -5.96 10.15 -15.67
C ARG A 281 -4.96 11.01 -16.44
N ASN A 282 -4.61 12.17 -15.89
CA ASN A 282 -3.68 13.13 -16.49
C ASN A 282 -2.20 12.89 -16.08
N LEU A 283 -1.85 11.72 -15.52
CA LEU A 283 -0.48 11.45 -15.10
C LEU A 283 0.55 11.71 -16.21
N HIS A 284 0.26 11.27 -17.44
CA HIS A 284 1.18 11.42 -18.57
C HIS A 284 1.25 12.85 -19.13
N GLU A 285 0.28 13.71 -18.79
CA GLU A 285 0.36 15.16 -19.05
C GLU A 285 1.26 15.86 -18.02
N LEU A 286 1.24 15.37 -16.78
CA LEU A 286 2.07 15.87 -15.68
C LEU A 286 3.52 15.42 -15.83
N CYS A 287 3.75 14.15 -16.13
CA CYS A 287 5.05 13.55 -16.33
C CYS A 287 4.97 12.54 -17.47
N PRO A 288 5.58 12.81 -18.64
CA PRO A 288 5.58 11.88 -19.76
C PRO A 288 6.13 10.50 -19.35
N PRO A 289 5.65 9.40 -19.97
CA PRO A 289 6.11 8.03 -19.72
C PRO A 289 7.63 7.86 -19.57
N GLN A 290 8.40 8.44 -20.50
CA GLN A 290 9.85 8.36 -20.54
C GLN A 290 10.55 9.04 -19.34
N ASP A 291 9.85 9.95 -18.66
CA ASP A 291 10.39 10.73 -17.53
C ASP A 291 9.97 10.14 -16.18
N LEU A 292 9.04 9.17 -16.13
CA LEU A 292 8.54 8.59 -14.89
C LEU A 292 9.65 7.91 -14.07
N VAL A 293 10.58 7.22 -14.75
CA VAL A 293 11.72 6.56 -14.09
C VAL A 293 12.68 7.59 -13.49
N ALA A 294 12.91 8.70 -14.20
CA ALA A 294 13.71 9.81 -13.69
C ALA A 294 13.03 10.50 -12.50
N LEU A 295 11.71 10.72 -12.55
CA LEU A 295 10.92 11.24 -11.43
C LEU A 295 11.03 10.34 -10.20
N TRP A 296 10.86 9.03 -10.39
CA TRP A 296 11.00 8.02 -9.33
C TRP A 296 12.37 8.09 -8.68
N PHE A 297 13.43 8.07 -9.47
CA PHE A 297 14.80 8.12 -8.97
C PHE A 297 15.08 9.44 -8.27
N PHE A 298 14.67 10.57 -8.86
CA PHE A 298 14.80 11.90 -8.26
C PHE A 298 14.15 11.97 -6.88
N ILE A 299 12.92 11.48 -6.74
CA ILE A 299 12.22 11.47 -5.46
C ILE A 299 12.92 10.52 -4.49
N LYS A 300 13.16 9.27 -4.87
CA LYS A 300 13.77 8.26 -4.01
C LYS A 300 15.13 8.70 -3.48
N GLN A 301 16.00 9.19 -4.34
CA GLN A 301 17.35 9.59 -3.98
C GLN A 301 17.37 10.81 -3.04
N ASN A 302 16.49 11.79 -3.27
CA ASN A 302 16.40 12.96 -2.41
C ASN A 302 15.69 12.67 -1.06
N TYR A 303 14.79 11.68 -1.04
CA TYR A 303 14.07 11.23 0.16
C TYR A 303 14.74 10.11 0.95
N VAL A 304 15.94 9.65 0.56
CA VAL A 304 16.79 8.79 1.42
C VAL A 304 16.84 9.37 2.84
N SER A 305 16.96 10.69 2.92
CA SER A 305 16.64 11.45 4.13
C SER A 305 15.80 12.66 3.74
N ARG A 306 14.56 12.75 4.21
CA ARG A 306 13.71 13.94 3.97
C ARG A 306 14.29 15.25 4.54
N ARG A 307 15.28 15.14 5.43
CA ARG A 307 16.00 16.28 6.02
C ARG A 307 17.08 16.82 5.10
N ASN A 308 17.34 16.11 3.99
CA ASN A 308 18.20 16.58 2.93
C ASN A 308 17.72 17.96 2.47
N ARG A 309 18.64 18.90 2.45
CA ARG A 309 18.37 20.26 1.98
C ARG A 309 18.31 20.26 0.45
N ILE A 310 17.36 20.98 -0.12
CA ILE A 310 17.12 20.98 -1.56
C ILE A 310 18.35 21.45 -2.32
N ILE A 311 18.79 22.69 -2.08
CA ILE A 311 19.86 23.33 -2.84
C ILE A 311 21.17 22.52 -2.78
N PRO A 312 21.70 22.15 -1.59
CA PRO A 312 22.96 21.40 -1.51
C PRO A 312 22.91 20.02 -2.17
N ASN A 313 21.75 19.38 -2.27
CA ASN A 313 21.65 18.08 -2.95
C ASN A 313 21.53 18.24 -4.46
N LEU A 314 20.77 19.22 -4.94
CA LEU A 314 20.68 19.49 -6.38
C LEU A 314 21.99 20.02 -6.96
N GLU A 315 22.78 20.78 -6.18
CA GLU A 315 24.10 21.25 -6.62
C GLU A 315 25.13 20.13 -6.83
N LYS A 316 24.92 18.94 -6.25
CA LYS A 316 25.75 17.76 -6.55
C LYS A 316 25.56 17.25 -7.98
N TRP A 317 24.39 17.51 -8.56
CA TRP A 317 24.06 17.10 -9.92
C TRP A 317 24.23 18.26 -10.90
N VAL A 318 23.76 19.45 -10.54
CA VAL A 318 23.84 20.67 -11.35
C VAL A 318 24.45 21.79 -10.51
N PRO A 319 25.77 21.97 -10.54
CA PRO A 319 26.46 23.00 -9.77
C PRO A 319 25.94 24.41 -10.06
N GLY A 320 25.80 25.23 -9.02
CA GLY A 320 25.34 26.62 -9.14
C GLY A 320 23.85 26.80 -9.45
N CYS A 321 23.03 25.75 -9.31
CA CYS A 321 21.58 25.86 -9.50
C CYS A 321 20.87 26.60 -8.35
N GLY A 322 21.49 26.73 -7.17
CA GLY A 322 20.88 27.33 -5.98
C GLY A 322 20.23 28.71 -6.19
N PRO A 323 20.92 29.70 -6.78
CA PRO A 323 20.35 31.02 -7.05
C PRO A 323 19.07 30.98 -7.90
N ARG A 324 18.93 30.02 -8.82
CA ARG A 324 17.72 29.87 -9.68
C ARG A 324 16.50 29.45 -8.84
N LEU A 325 16.71 28.67 -7.79
CA LEU A 325 15.65 28.22 -6.90
C LEU A 325 15.25 29.29 -5.88
N ILE A 326 16.22 30.10 -5.42
CA ILE A 326 15.96 31.20 -4.48
C ILE A 326 15.24 32.36 -5.18
N ILE A 327 15.76 32.78 -6.33
CA ILE A 327 15.19 33.85 -7.16
C ILE A 327 14.24 33.19 -8.15
N ASN A 328 13.13 32.62 -7.66
CA ASN A 328 12.10 32.07 -8.51
C ASN A 328 11.07 33.17 -8.85
N PRO A 329 11.04 33.69 -10.09
CA PRO A 329 10.11 34.74 -10.48
C PRO A 329 8.71 34.22 -10.84
N HIS A 330 8.53 32.90 -10.89
CA HIS A 330 7.30 32.29 -11.37
C HIS A 330 6.19 32.30 -10.30
N ALA A 331 4.99 32.68 -10.70
CA ALA A 331 3.81 32.58 -9.85
C ALA A 331 3.42 31.10 -9.65
N SER A 332 3.07 30.76 -8.41
CA SER A 332 2.62 29.41 -8.05
C SER A 332 1.14 29.21 -8.40
N GLU A 333 0.82 28.09 -9.04
CA GLU A 333 -0.55 27.68 -9.32
C GLU A 333 -1.15 26.94 -8.10
N PRO A 334 -2.33 27.37 -7.60
CA PRO A 334 -2.95 26.71 -6.45
C PRO A 334 -3.47 25.33 -6.81
N ILE A 335 -3.26 24.38 -5.91
CA ILE A 335 -3.90 23.06 -5.95
C ILE A 335 -5.27 23.11 -5.27
N THR A 336 -6.20 22.26 -5.72
CA THR A 336 -7.56 22.18 -5.16
C THR A 336 -7.88 20.74 -4.77
N PRO A 337 -8.78 20.49 -3.80
CA PRO A 337 -9.22 19.13 -3.48
C PRO A 337 -9.83 18.42 -4.70
N THR A 338 -9.41 17.18 -4.96
CA THR A 338 -9.95 16.33 -6.04
C THR A 338 -11.42 16.00 -5.81
N TYR A 339 -11.82 15.86 -4.54
CA TYR A 339 -13.19 15.54 -4.12
C TYR A 339 -13.73 16.68 -3.25
N PRO A 340 -14.39 17.71 -3.83
CA PRO A 340 -14.85 18.88 -3.09
C PRO A 340 -15.91 18.56 -2.02
N ASP A 341 -16.58 17.42 -2.15
CA ASP A 341 -17.57 16.91 -1.20
C ASP A 341 -16.95 16.23 0.03
N GLU A 342 -15.64 15.96 0.02
CA GLU A 342 -14.93 15.42 1.17
C GLU A 342 -14.62 16.56 2.16
N SER A 343 -15.05 16.40 3.42
CA SER A 343 -14.78 17.35 4.50
C SER A 343 -13.48 17.00 5.22
N PRO A 344 -12.52 17.94 5.37
CA PRO A 344 -11.29 17.72 6.14
C PRO A 344 -11.54 17.25 7.58
N GLN A 345 -12.66 17.67 8.19
CA GLN A 345 -13.04 17.30 9.56
C GLN A 345 -13.48 15.83 9.69
N GLN A 346 -13.88 15.21 8.59
CA GLN A 346 -14.30 13.81 8.54
C GLN A 346 -13.14 12.85 8.22
N LEU A 347 -12.00 13.40 7.81
CA LEU A 347 -10.82 12.61 7.50
C LEU A 347 -10.23 11.95 8.76
N PRO A 348 -9.67 10.74 8.63
CA PRO A 348 -8.88 10.14 9.68
C PRO A 348 -7.70 11.04 10.11
N GLN A 349 -7.33 10.92 11.38
CA GLN A 349 -6.16 11.61 11.92
C GLN A 349 -4.92 11.32 11.07
N TYR A 350 -4.11 12.36 10.82
CA TYR A 350 -2.85 12.29 10.07
C TYR A 350 -2.99 11.92 8.59
N THR A 351 -4.16 12.13 8.01
CA THR A 351 -4.40 11.95 6.57
C THR A 351 -4.78 13.28 5.94
N THR A 352 -4.57 13.38 4.63
CA THR A 352 -4.91 14.58 3.86
C THR A 352 -5.84 14.24 2.71
N GLN A 353 -6.58 15.25 2.25
CA GLN A 353 -7.40 15.12 1.05
C GLN A 353 -6.52 14.89 -0.17
N SER A 354 -7.02 14.12 -1.14
CA SER A 354 -6.40 14.13 -2.46
C SER A 354 -6.61 15.49 -3.11
N THR A 355 -5.56 16.01 -3.76
CA THR A 355 -5.59 17.27 -4.48
C THR A 355 -5.33 17.07 -5.96
N THR A 356 -5.61 18.09 -6.76
CA THR A 356 -5.03 18.26 -8.10
C THR A 356 -3.50 18.34 -8.01
N MET A 357 -2.84 18.12 -9.16
CA MET A 357 -1.40 18.26 -9.32
C MET A 357 -1.11 19.33 -10.37
N SER A 358 -0.02 20.08 -10.16
CA SER A 358 0.50 21.04 -11.14
C SER A 358 2.03 20.95 -11.19
N ASN A 359 2.57 21.16 -12.39
CA ASN A 359 4.00 21.35 -12.64
C ASN A 359 4.47 22.79 -12.35
N ARG A 360 3.59 23.61 -11.77
CA ARG A 360 3.80 25.02 -11.42
C ARG A 360 3.32 25.35 -10.00
N ASP A 361 3.16 24.34 -9.13
CA ASP A 361 3.01 24.57 -7.69
C ASP A 361 4.40 24.81 -7.09
N TYR A 362 4.91 26.04 -7.21
CA TYR A 362 6.22 26.39 -6.68
C TYR A 362 6.17 26.54 -5.15
N TYR A 363 7.17 25.98 -4.47
CA TYR A 363 7.35 26.22 -3.03
C TYR A 363 7.76 27.68 -2.78
N SER A 364 7.03 28.37 -1.91
CA SER A 364 7.30 29.79 -1.61
C SER A 364 8.56 29.93 -0.75
N GLY A 365 9.53 30.72 -1.21
CA GLY A 365 10.68 31.12 -0.39
C GLY A 365 11.70 30.00 -0.15
N ILE A 366 12.02 29.20 -1.19
CA ILE A 366 13.13 28.25 -1.13
C ILE A 366 14.41 29.01 -0.71
N ASN A 367 15.08 28.46 0.29
CA ASN A 367 16.35 28.97 0.80
C ASN A 367 17.29 27.81 1.13
N ILE A 368 18.49 28.13 1.61
CA ILE A 368 19.54 27.14 1.90
C ILE A 368 19.19 26.14 3.01
N TYR A 369 18.14 26.40 3.79
CA TYR A 369 17.67 25.50 4.86
C TYR A 369 16.45 24.67 4.47
N THR A 370 15.78 24.97 3.34
CA THR A 370 14.61 24.23 2.89
C THR A 370 14.96 22.77 2.64
N GLN A 371 14.18 21.87 3.21
CA GLN A 371 14.38 20.42 3.16
C GLN A 371 13.40 19.77 2.19
N PHE A 372 13.73 18.59 1.65
CA PHE A 372 12.81 17.89 0.77
C PHE A 372 11.49 17.51 1.45
N GLY A 373 11.53 17.20 2.75
CA GLY A 373 10.33 16.91 3.54
C GLY A 373 9.41 18.12 3.75
N ASP A 374 9.83 19.34 3.38
CA ASP A 374 8.98 20.52 3.47
C ASP A 374 8.04 20.63 2.25
N LEU A 375 8.39 20.02 1.12
CA LEU A 375 7.57 20.09 -0.09
C LEU A 375 6.39 19.14 -0.02
N ARG A 376 5.23 19.61 -0.49
CA ARG A 376 4.09 18.75 -0.83
C ARG A 376 4.37 17.96 -2.12
N PRO A 377 3.59 16.91 -2.42
CA PRO A 377 3.81 16.10 -3.62
C PRO A 377 3.77 16.90 -4.94
N SER A 378 2.82 17.83 -5.11
CA SER A 378 2.77 18.69 -6.31
C SER A 378 3.98 19.63 -6.44
N GLN A 379 4.54 20.09 -5.32
CA GLN A 379 5.73 20.94 -5.29
C GLN A 379 6.99 20.13 -5.61
N MET A 380 7.04 18.87 -5.17
CA MET A 380 8.10 17.94 -5.55
C MET A 380 8.08 17.65 -7.06
N LEU A 381 6.90 17.43 -7.62
CA LEU A 381 6.71 17.27 -9.06
C LEU A 381 7.18 18.53 -9.81
N THR A 382 6.77 19.72 -9.36
CA THR A 382 7.21 21.01 -9.92
C THR A 382 8.73 21.16 -9.88
N LEU A 383 9.37 20.83 -8.76
CA LEU A 383 10.83 20.89 -8.60
C LEU A 383 11.54 19.94 -9.59
N PHE A 384 11.02 18.72 -9.77
CA PHE A 384 11.55 17.79 -10.77
C PHE A 384 11.38 18.33 -12.20
N THR A 385 10.22 18.91 -12.53
CA THR A 385 9.99 19.54 -13.83
C THR A 385 10.98 20.67 -14.09
N GLN A 386 11.27 21.52 -13.09
CA GLN A 386 12.30 22.56 -13.21
C GLN A 386 13.68 21.96 -13.43
N PHE A 387 14.06 20.96 -12.62
CA PHE A 387 15.35 20.27 -12.71
C PHE A 387 15.60 19.70 -14.12
N ARG A 388 14.58 19.07 -14.72
CA ARG A 388 14.61 18.52 -16.07
C ARG A 388 14.81 19.55 -17.18
N GLN A 389 14.33 20.77 -16.96
CA GLN A 389 14.38 21.87 -17.94
C GLN A 389 15.70 22.63 -17.91
N TRP A 390 16.58 22.37 -16.94
CA TRP A 390 17.88 23.01 -16.89
C TRP A 390 18.78 22.51 -18.02
N PRO A 391 19.52 23.41 -18.69
CA PRO A 391 20.37 23.03 -19.82
C PRO A 391 21.45 22.00 -19.42
N GLU A 392 21.89 22.03 -18.16
CA GLU A 392 22.89 21.11 -17.62
C GLU A 392 22.34 19.70 -17.34
N TYR A 393 21.02 19.48 -17.39
CA TYR A 393 20.42 18.20 -17.00
C TYR A 393 21.01 17.02 -17.78
N GLN A 394 21.17 17.16 -19.10
CA GLN A 394 21.65 16.09 -19.98
C GLN A 394 23.11 15.68 -19.70
N GLU A 395 23.90 16.61 -19.17
CA GLU A 395 25.32 16.39 -18.84
C GLU A 395 25.53 16.18 -17.33
N SER A 396 24.44 16.20 -16.54
CA SER A 396 24.52 16.10 -15.09
C SER A 396 24.86 14.67 -14.64
N SER A 397 25.49 14.57 -13.46
CA SER A 397 25.79 13.28 -12.82
C SER A 397 24.54 12.52 -12.35
N PHE A 398 23.35 13.14 -12.44
CA PHE A 398 22.07 12.52 -12.10
C PHE A 398 21.75 11.32 -13.00
N LEU A 399 21.89 11.46 -14.33
CA LEU A 399 21.56 10.40 -15.28
C LEU A 399 22.45 9.18 -15.08
N ALA A 400 23.76 9.38 -14.94
CA ALA A 400 24.69 8.31 -14.63
C ALA A 400 24.37 7.65 -13.27
N SER A 401 23.96 8.43 -12.26
CA SER A 401 23.55 7.88 -10.96
C SER A 401 22.26 7.05 -11.07
N MET A 402 21.31 7.49 -11.89
CA MET A 402 20.06 6.79 -12.15
C MET A 402 20.31 5.45 -12.86
N GLU A 403 21.10 5.45 -13.93
CA GLU A 403 21.48 4.24 -14.66
C GLU A 403 22.16 3.23 -13.75
N ASN A 404 23.11 3.68 -12.91
CA ASN A 404 23.75 2.83 -11.91
C ASN A 404 22.76 2.26 -10.88
N ALA A 405 21.72 3.01 -10.49
CA ALA A 405 20.70 2.53 -9.58
C ALA A 405 19.78 1.49 -10.25
N LEU A 406 19.44 1.68 -11.52
CA LEU A 406 18.65 0.73 -12.30
C LEU A 406 19.41 -0.59 -12.51
N LEU A 407 20.70 -0.53 -12.83
CA LEU A 407 21.56 -1.72 -12.95
C LEU A 407 21.63 -2.51 -11.62
N LYS A 408 21.66 -1.81 -10.48
CA LYS A 408 21.60 -2.46 -9.16
C LYS A 408 20.24 -3.14 -8.93
N LEU A 409 19.16 -2.50 -9.34
CA LEU A 409 17.81 -3.07 -9.24
C LEU A 409 17.62 -4.31 -10.13
N GLU A 410 18.37 -4.41 -11.24
CA GLU A 410 18.36 -5.62 -12.09
C GLU A 410 19.25 -6.76 -11.57
N THR A 411 20.25 -6.46 -10.73
CA THR A 411 21.29 -7.43 -10.32
C THR A 411 21.11 -7.99 -8.89
N VAL A 412 20.30 -7.34 -8.04
CA VAL A 412 20.00 -7.87 -6.71
C VAL A 412 18.91 -8.94 -6.82
N ASN A 413 19.17 -10.14 -6.29
CA ASN A 413 18.13 -11.15 -6.03
C ASN A 413 17.20 -10.61 -4.94
N ASP A 414 16.12 -9.94 -5.36
CA ASP A 414 15.13 -9.17 -4.58
C ASP A 414 14.27 -10.01 -3.59
N GLU A 415 14.87 -10.73 -2.65
CA GLU A 415 14.12 -11.14 -1.44
C GLU A 415 13.79 -9.93 -0.54
N ASP A 416 14.60 -8.87 -0.66
CA ASP A 416 14.26 -7.51 -0.26
C ASP A 416 13.90 -6.72 -1.50
N VAL A 417 12.67 -6.21 -1.60
CA VAL A 417 12.34 -5.15 -2.56
C VAL A 417 13.35 -4.02 -2.32
N VAL A 418 14.38 -3.90 -3.17
CA VAL A 418 15.51 -2.98 -2.97
C VAL A 418 14.95 -1.57 -2.89
N THR A 419 14.82 -1.14 -1.65
CA THR A 419 14.57 0.24 -1.29
C THR A 419 15.98 0.81 -1.20
N LEU A 420 16.28 1.92 -1.90
CA LEU A 420 17.45 2.71 -1.50
C LEU A 420 17.28 2.94 0.00
N PRO A 421 18.19 2.46 0.87
CA PRO A 421 17.94 2.42 2.31
C PRO A 421 17.62 3.83 2.76
N GLU A 422 16.34 4.13 2.99
CA GLU A 422 15.94 5.39 3.58
C GLU A 422 16.46 5.31 5.02
N GLU A 423 17.13 6.34 5.55
CA GLU A 423 17.84 6.28 6.86
C GLU A 423 16.92 5.91 8.05
N ASP A 424 15.61 5.88 7.81
CA ASP A 424 14.57 5.53 8.77
C ASP A 424 13.56 4.54 8.12
N ASP A 425 13.98 3.69 7.17
CA ASP A 425 13.11 2.76 6.45
C ASP A 425 12.39 1.82 7.41
N ILE A 426 11.10 1.61 7.16
CA ILE A 426 10.32 0.55 7.79
C ILE A 426 10.92 -0.76 7.29
N GLY A 427 11.93 -1.27 7.98
CA GLY A 427 12.42 -2.61 7.74
C GLY A 427 11.24 -3.57 7.83
N ALA A 428 10.98 -4.29 6.75
CA ALA A 428 10.24 -5.54 6.84
C ALA A 428 10.93 -6.49 7.85
N GLU A 429 12.22 -6.27 8.10
CA GLU A 429 13.01 -6.99 9.11
C GLU A 429 12.69 -6.64 10.58
N GLU A 430 12.06 -5.50 10.90
CA GLU A 430 11.47 -5.34 12.25
C GLU A 430 10.20 -6.20 12.45
N LEU A 431 9.71 -6.88 11.40
CA LEU A 431 8.60 -7.85 11.47
C LEU A 431 9.08 -9.30 11.66
N LEU A 432 10.39 -9.56 11.57
CA LEU A 432 10.95 -10.90 11.67
C LEU A 432 12.22 -10.88 12.55
N ASP A 433 12.04 -10.97 13.87
CA ASP A 433 12.92 -11.83 14.67
C ASP A 433 12.35 -12.12 16.07
N GLU A 434 12.36 -13.41 16.39
CA GLU A 434 12.72 -14.03 17.68
C GLU A 434 12.49 -15.54 17.54
N ALA A 435 13.37 -16.20 16.78
CA ALA A 435 13.62 -17.63 17.01
C ALA A 435 14.50 -17.74 18.26
N LYS A 436 14.00 -18.45 19.27
CA LYS A 436 14.66 -18.67 20.56
C LYS A 436 16.07 -19.29 20.40
N PRO A 437 17.01 -19.01 21.31
CA PRO A 437 18.35 -19.56 21.25
C PRO A 437 18.34 -21.08 21.50
N THR A 438 18.94 -21.83 20.57
CA THR A 438 19.30 -23.23 20.76
C THR A 438 20.46 -23.32 21.76
N PRO A 439 20.42 -24.19 22.78
CA PRO A 439 21.50 -24.30 23.74
C PRO A 439 22.73 -24.95 23.09
N ALA A 440 23.87 -24.27 23.18
CA ALA A 440 25.16 -24.77 22.73
C ALA A 440 25.60 -26.00 23.53
N THR A 441 25.61 -27.17 22.88
CA THR A 441 26.36 -28.34 23.34
C THR A 441 27.82 -28.20 22.90
N GLY A 442 28.67 -27.71 23.80
CA GLY A 442 30.12 -27.74 23.65
C GLY A 442 30.77 -28.62 24.72
N ARG A 443 30.95 -29.91 24.43
CA ARG A 443 31.90 -30.78 25.17
C ARG A 443 33.24 -30.69 24.46
N GLN A 444 34.20 -29.97 25.03
CA GLN A 444 35.60 -30.06 24.64
C GLN A 444 36.14 -31.43 25.08
N LYS A 445 36.61 -32.23 24.11
CA LYS A 445 37.54 -33.34 24.36
C LYS A 445 38.96 -32.79 24.15
N ALA A 446 39.73 -32.73 25.23
CA ALA A 446 41.18 -32.68 25.15
C ALA A 446 41.70 -33.99 24.54
N LYS A 447 42.61 -33.91 23.58
CA LYS A 447 43.50 -35.01 23.20
C LYS A 447 44.92 -34.57 23.51
N ALA A 448 45.55 -35.34 24.38
CA ALA A 448 46.98 -35.43 24.54
C ALA A 448 47.56 -36.27 23.40
N ALA A 449 48.61 -35.75 22.77
CA ALA A 449 49.79 -36.43 22.22
C ALA A 449 50.58 -35.40 21.40
#